data_AF-A0A914KDH7-F1
#
_entry.id   AF-A0A914KDH7-F1
#
_cell.length_a   1.000
_cell.length_b   1.000
_cell.length_c   1.000
_cell.angle_alpha   90.00
_cell.angle_beta   90.00
_cell.angle_gamma   90.00
#
_symmetry.space_group_name_H-M   'P 1'
#
loop_
_entity.id
_entity.type
_entity.pdbx_description
1 polymer ?
#
loop_
_entity_poly.entity_id
_entity_poly.type
_entity_poly.pdbx_seq_one_letter_code
_entity_poly.pdbx_strand_id
1 'polypeptide(L)'
;MKTEEEEGKLTTSVSFMDADKSEGIITPLAKSVSSLFQKTAEAEVDLKKKARMQYGADAGVKGRLQSYFLENTKSSLRIRLFNFIIKIVSCVLYCVRVVQDSRQLPEDVKINPESRIHYEYIFYVDTSNLLWTLQTSVAIISILETVLIFYLTYKGSLVQLLFNLHFLLELITSFPLVVTIFVPEWRFYYVPIFLNCWLAHAILEDMLHDLHRVSQVSHSALFRQMIGLFSTLICLIFSGACGMEHLQRSGEKQMDLFTSFYFVMVTFSTVGYGDYHPDWWMSQLYVVILIGVALAILPSKVSFSAMALKVYFLYFPIF
;
A
#
# COMPACT_ATOMS: atom_id res chain seq x y z
N MET A 1 21.64 59.81 25.43
CA MET A 1 20.78 58.92 26.25
C MET A 1 19.92 58.15 25.26
N LYS A 2 20.24 56.96 24.75
CA LYS A 2 20.88 55.73 25.26
C LYS A 2 20.13 55.06 26.41
N THR A 3 19.44 53.97 26.05
CA THR A 3 19.21 52.64 26.70
C THR A 3 18.07 51.98 25.90
N GLU A 4 18.22 50.95 25.04
CA GLU A 4 18.69 49.55 25.21
C GLU A 4 17.93 48.72 26.26
N GLU A 5 17.17 47.72 25.75
CA GLU A 5 16.75 46.41 26.33
C GLU A 5 15.90 45.73 25.22
N GLU A 6 16.42 44.85 24.35
CA GLU A 6 16.76 43.41 24.49
C GLU A 6 15.69 42.53 25.17
N GLU A 7 15.02 41.68 24.38
CA GLU A 7 14.62 40.27 24.64
C GLU A 7 13.65 39.82 23.52
N GLY A 8 13.68 38.63 22.90
CA GLY A 8 14.50 37.45 23.08
C GLY A 8 14.39 36.59 21.82
N LYS A 9 15.53 36.11 21.35
CA LYS A 9 15.75 35.35 20.11
C LYS A 9 15.65 33.85 20.45
N LEU A 10 14.55 33.18 20.09
CA LEU A 10 14.42 31.73 20.26
C LEU A 10 15.06 31.00 19.06
N THR A 11 16.39 30.98 19.02
CA THR A 11 17.17 30.09 18.16
C THR A 11 17.15 28.68 18.76
N THR A 12 16.37 27.78 18.17
CA THR A 12 16.47 26.35 18.44
C THR A 12 17.75 25.82 17.81
N SER A 13 18.81 25.76 18.61
CA SER A 13 20.05 25.05 18.32
C SER A 13 19.76 23.56 18.19
N VAL A 14 19.77 23.05 16.96
CA VAL A 14 19.82 21.62 16.69
C VAL A 14 21.29 21.19 16.79
N SER A 15 21.68 20.71 17.97
CA SER A 15 22.96 20.03 18.17
C SER A 15 22.90 18.66 17.50
N PHE A 16 23.70 18.43 16.47
CA PHE A 16 24.01 17.09 16.00
C PHE A 16 25.52 16.90 15.98
N MET A 17 25.96 16.15 16.99
CA MET A 17 27.08 15.22 17.03
C MET A 17 28.41 15.68 16.44
N ASP A 18 29.35 15.92 17.35
CA ASP A 18 30.79 15.79 17.14
C ASP A 18 31.09 14.49 16.38
N ALA A 19 31.39 14.62 15.08
CA ALA A 19 32.01 13.58 14.29
C ALA A 19 33.52 13.72 14.43
N ASP A 20 34.05 12.72 15.11
CA ASP A 20 35.44 12.43 15.40
C ASP A 20 36.41 12.65 14.23
N LYS A 21 37.65 12.98 14.60
CA LYS A 21 38.81 13.18 13.75
C LYS A 21 39.05 11.97 12.84
N SER A 22 38.78 12.14 11.55
CA SER A 22 39.58 11.48 10.52
C SER A 22 39.86 12.48 9.40
N GLU A 23 41.13 12.82 9.23
CA GLU A 23 41.62 13.66 8.12
C GLU A 23 41.51 12.86 6.81
N GLY A 24 40.29 12.70 6.31
CA GLY A 24 40.05 12.40 4.90
C GLY A 24 40.09 13.72 4.13
N ILE A 25 40.94 13.81 3.12
CA ILE A 25 41.02 14.95 2.20
C ILE A 25 39.68 15.06 1.45
N ILE A 26 38.71 15.76 2.04
CA ILE A 26 37.52 16.20 1.32
C ILE A 26 38.00 17.30 0.38
N THR A 27 38.07 16.98 -0.91
CA THR A 27 38.50 17.93 -1.93
C THR A 27 37.68 19.23 -1.82
N PRO A 28 38.30 20.42 -1.99
CA PRO A 28 37.60 21.71 -1.89
C PRO A 28 36.40 21.81 -2.85
N LEU A 29 36.43 21.02 -3.93
CA LEU A 29 35.31 20.86 -4.87
C LEU A 29 34.07 20.23 -4.22
N ALA A 30 34.20 19.18 -3.41
CA ALA A 30 33.07 18.51 -2.77
C ALA A 30 32.35 19.43 -1.76
N LYS A 31 33.11 20.26 -1.03
CA LYS A 31 32.56 21.25 -0.09
C LYS A 31 31.88 22.43 -0.80
N SER A 32 32.42 22.82 -1.96
CA SER A 32 31.80 23.85 -2.82
C SER A 32 30.49 23.34 -3.43
N VAL A 33 30.50 22.12 -3.95
CA VAL A 33 29.31 21.47 -4.54
C VAL A 33 28.21 21.27 -3.51
N SER A 34 28.50 20.80 -2.29
CA SER A 34 27.50 20.66 -1.24
C SER A 34 26.89 22.01 -0.83
N SER A 35 27.72 23.07 -0.74
CA SER A 35 27.24 24.42 -0.44
C SER A 35 26.36 25.01 -1.56
N LEU A 36 26.65 24.65 -2.82
CA LEU A 36 25.83 25.04 -3.96
C LEU A 36 24.49 24.32 -3.92
N PHE A 37 24.47 22.99 -3.74
CA PHE A 37 23.22 22.24 -3.58
C PHE A 37 22.34 22.77 -2.45
N GLN A 38 22.95 23.14 -1.32
CA GLN A 38 22.22 23.73 -0.21
C GLN A 38 21.64 25.11 -0.54
N LYS A 39 22.41 25.98 -1.19
CA LYS A 39 21.91 27.28 -1.68
C LYS A 39 20.79 27.13 -2.72
N THR A 40 20.87 26.14 -3.61
CA THR A 40 19.83 25.88 -4.61
C THR A 40 18.55 25.38 -3.96
N ALA A 41 18.65 24.50 -2.95
CA ALA A 41 17.51 24.02 -2.19
C ALA A 41 16.83 25.14 -1.37
N GLU A 42 17.61 26.00 -0.73
CA GLU A 42 17.11 27.18 -0.01
C GLU A 42 16.40 28.16 -0.95
N ALA A 43 16.97 28.41 -2.14
CA ALA A 43 16.36 29.26 -3.15
C ALA A 43 15.05 28.69 -3.70
N GLU A 44 14.94 27.36 -3.90
CA GLU A 44 13.71 26.71 -4.37
C GLU A 44 12.59 26.78 -3.32
N VAL A 45 12.95 26.64 -2.03
CA VAL A 45 12.01 26.80 -0.91
C VAL A 45 11.53 28.24 -0.79
N ASP A 46 12.43 29.22 -0.91
CA ASP A 46 12.06 30.65 -0.87
C ASP A 46 11.20 31.05 -2.07
N LEU A 47 11.48 30.50 -3.26
CA LEU A 47 10.68 30.70 -4.47
C LEU A 47 9.27 30.10 -4.31
N LYS A 48 9.15 28.88 -3.77
CA LYS A 48 7.85 28.27 -3.44
C LYS A 48 7.08 29.08 -2.41
N LYS A 49 7.77 29.65 -1.42
CA LYS A 49 7.19 30.49 -0.37
C LYS A 49 6.70 31.83 -0.94
N LYS A 50 7.48 32.46 -1.82
CA LYS A 50 7.08 33.66 -2.58
C LYS A 50 5.93 33.40 -3.54
N ALA A 51 5.96 32.28 -4.26
CA ALA A 51 4.85 31.88 -5.13
C ALA A 51 3.54 31.68 -4.35
N ARG A 52 3.60 31.11 -3.13
CA ARG A 52 2.42 31.02 -2.24
C ARG A 52 1.89 32.38 -1.77
N MET A 53 2.78 33.33 -1.48
CA MET A 53 2.38 34.68 -1.10
C MET A 53 1.76 35.44 -2.28
N GLN A 54 2.18 35.13 -3.50
CA GLN A 54 1.77 35.84 -4.71
C GLN A 54 0.50 35.29 -5.38
N TYR A 55 0.19 34.00 -5.17
CA TYR A 55 -1.02 33.36 -5.72
C TYR A 55 -2.18 33.23 -4.72
N GLY A 56 -2.02 33.70 -3.49
CA GLY A 56 -3.04 33.58 -2.45
C GLY A 56 -3.15 32.15 -1.92
N ALA A 57 -2.78 31.93 -0.66
CA ALA A 57 -3.21 30.73 0.03
C ALA A 57 -4.73 30.83 0.19
N ASP A 58 -5.51 29.90 -0.38
CA ASP A 58 -6.94 29.81 -0.12
C ASP A 58 -7.14 29.71 1.41
N ALA A 59 -7.52 30.82 2.05
CA ALA A 59 -7.64 30.89 3.51
C ALA A 59 -8.81 30.06 4.07
N GLY A 60 -9.61 29.46 3.19
CA GLY A 60 -10.72 28.59 3.51
C GLY A 60 -10.31 27.22 4.07
N VAL A 61 -11.31 26.48 4.56
CA VAL A 61 -11.14 25.14 5.16
C VAL A 61 -10.42 24.18 4.20
N LYS A 62 -10.72 24.26 2.89
CA LYS A 62 -10.05 23.44 1.86
C LYS A 62 -8.54 23.67 1.81
N GLY A 63 -8.08 24.93 1.79
CA GLY A 63 -6.65 25.25 1.75
C GLY A 63 -5.90 24.84 3.01
N ARG A 64 -6.53 24.97 4.19
CA ARG A 64 -5.98 24.47 5.46
C ARG A 64 -5.82 22.95 5.47
N LEU A 65 -6.85 22.21 5.02
CA LEU A 65 -6.77 20.75 4.90
C LEU A 65 -5.74 20.33 3.86
N GLN A 66 -5.68 21.01 2.71
CA GLN A 66 -4.70 20.70 1.67
C GLN A 66 -3.26 20.90 2.19
N SER A 67 -3.01 21.95 2.96
CA SER A 67 -1.72 22.16 3.61
C SER A 67 -1.39 21.06 4.63
N TYR A 68 -2.37 20.64 5.42
CA TYR A 68 -2.19 19.59 6.42
C TYR A 68 -1.96 18.20 5.81
N PHE A 69 -2.75 17.82 4.79
CA PHE A 69 -2.71 16.49 4.16
C PHE A 69 -1.60 16.35 3.11
N LEU A 70 -1.30 17.39 2.32
CA LEU A 70 -0.38 17.28 1.17
C LEU A 70 0.94 17.99 1.38
N GLU A 71 0.97 19.12 2.10
CA GLU A 71 2.14 20.00 2.13
C GLU A 71 3.03 19.77 3.35
N ASN A 72 2.46 19.41 4.50
CA ASN A 72 3.21 19.10 5.69
C ASN A 72 3.68 17.64 5.67
N THR A 73 4.97 17.43 5.41
CA THR A 73 5.55 16.08 5.28
C THR A 73 5.34 15.20 6.51
N LYS A 74 5.39 15.76 7.73
CA LYS A 74 5.20 14.97 8.95
C LYS A 74 3.75 14.54 9.14
N SER A 75 2.80 15.43 8.87
CA SER A 75 1.36 15.11 8.97
C SER A 75 0.92 14.19 7.84
N SER A 76 1.33 14.47 6.61
CA SER A 76 1.09 13.62 5.43
C SER A 76 1.58 12.19 5.65
N LEU A 77 2.79 12.00 6.16
CA LEU A 77 3.33 10.68 6.47
C LEU A 77 2.50 9.94 7.53
N ARG A 78 2.05 10.63 8.58
CA ARG A 78 1.21 10.02 9.64
C ARG A 78 -0.14 9.55 9.10
N ILE A 79 -0.76 10.34 8.22
CA ILE A 79 -2.04 9.99 7.59
C ILE A 79 -1.86 8.77 6.70
N ARG A 80 -0.82 8.74 5.85
CA ARG A 80 -0.52 7.57 5.02
C ARG A 80 -0.19 6.33 5.84
N LEU A 81 0.53 6.48 6.95
CA LEU A 81 0.81 5.38 7.87
C LEU A 81 -0.48 4.84 8.50
N PHE A 82 -1.39 5.73 8.91
CA PHE A 82 -2.70 5.33 9.44
C PHE A 82 -3.52 4.55 8.40
N ASN A 83 -3.57 5.03 7.16
CA ASN A 83 -4.25 4.32 6.07
C ASN A 83 -3.60 2.97 5.75
N PHE A 84 -2.26 2.92 5.71
CA PHE A 84 -1.51 1.67 5.57
C PHE A 84 -1.91 0.66 6.65
N ILE A 85 -1.96 1.08 7.92
CA ILE A 85 -2.38 0.22 9.04
C ILE A 85 -3.83 -0.26 8.84
N ILE A 86 -4.75 0.62 8.46
CA ILE A 86 -6.14 0.25 8.14
C ILE A 86 -6.21 -0.86 7.11
N LYS A 87 -5.45 -0.75 6.01
CA LYS A 87 -5.43 -1.76 4.94
C LYS A 87 -4.86 -3.09 5.41
N ILE A 88 -3.80 -3.07 6.22
CA ILE A 88 -3.26 -4.29 6.83
C ILE A 88 -4.29 -4.93 7.77
N VAL A 89 -4.97 -4.12 8.60
CA VAL A 89 -6.03 -4.62 9.50
C VAL A 89 -7.19 -5.23 8.69
N SER A 90 -7.60 -4.65 7.57
CA SER A 90 -8.60 -5.25 6.68
C SER A 90 -8.17 -6.63 6.18
N CYS A 91 -6.92 -6.79 5.76
CA CYS A 91 -6.38 -8.08 5.30
C CYS A 91 -6.33 -9.11 6.44
N VAL A 92 -5.96 -8.71 7.66
CA VAL A 92 -5.98 -9.60 8.83
C VAL A 92 -7.41 -10.03 9.16
N LEU A 93 -8.38 -9.10 9.15
CA LEU A 93 -9.79 -9.43 9.35
C LEU A 93 -10.31 -10.39 8.27
N TYR A 94 -9.83 -10.28 7.03
CA TYR A 94 -10.13 -11.26 5.98
C TYR A 94 -9.58 -12.65 6.33
N CYS A 95 -8.33 -12.76 6.79
CA CYS A 95 -7.76 -14.05 7.21
C CYS A 95 -8.54 -14.68 8.36
N VAL A 96 -8.89 -13.89 9.38
CA VAL A 96 -9.73 -14.35 10.51
C VAL A 96 -11.07 -14.86 10.00
N ARG A 97 -11.68 -14.17 9.04
CA ARG A 97 -12.93 -14.58 8.39
C ARG A 97 -12.80 -15.93 7.71
N VAL A 98 -11.75 -16.13 6.92
CA VAL A 98 -11.48 -17.41 6.23
C VAL A 98 -11.28 -18.55 7.23
N VAL A 99 -10.54 -18.32 8.32
CA VAL A 99 -10.27 -19.35 9.33
C VAL A 99 -11.53 -19.72 10.14
N GLN A 100 -12.45 -18.77 10.35
CA GLN A 100 -13.71 -19.00 11.08
C GLN A 100 -14.86 -19.50 10.19
N ASP A 101 -14.65 -19.56 8.88
CA ASP A 101 -15.68 -19.91 7.90
C ASP A 101 -16.06 -21.39 8.02
N SER A 102 -17.33 -21.66 8.32
CA SER A 102 -17.88 -23.03 8.41
C SER A 102 -17.99 -23.73 7.06
N ARG A 103 -17.80 -22.99 5.95
CA ARG A 103 -17.97 -23.45 4.55
C ARG A 103 -19.36 -23.98 4.23
N GLN A 104 -20.34 -23.67 5.07
CA GLN A 104 -21.74 -24.01 4.85
C GLN A 104 -22.41 -22.90 4.04
N LEU A 105 -23.31 -23.29 3.14
CA LEU A 105 -24.17 -22.33 2.45
C LEU A 105 -25.30 -21.91 3.39
N PRO A 106 -25.85 -20.69 3.22
CA PRO A 106 -27.08 -20.30 3.92
C PRO A 106 -28.21 -21.29 3.63
N GLU A 107 -29.08 -21.56 4.62
CA GLU A 107 -30.17 -22.56 4.51
C GLU A 107 -31.14 -22.27 3.35
N ASP A 108 -31.28 -20.99 2.97
CA ASP A 108 -32.16 -20.55 1.90
C ASP A 108 -31.59 -20.80 0.48
N VAL A 109 -30.31 -21.14 0.37
CA VAL A 109 -29.63 -21.35 -0.92
C VAL A 109 -29.77 -22.82 -1.35
N LYS A 110 -30.65 -23.08 -2.31
CA LYS A 110 -30.85 -24.41 -2.89
C LYS A 110 -29.78 -24.72 -3.93
N ILE A 111 -28.99 -25.76 -3.68
CA ILE A 111 -28.05 -26.31 -4.66
C ILE A 111 -28.83 -27.16 -5.65
N ASN A 112 -28.58 -26.99 -6.96
CA ASN A 112 -29.07 -27.94 -7.94
C ASN A 112 -28.21 -29.22 -7.92
N PRO A 113 -28.74 -30.38 -7.48
CA PRO A 113 -27.95 -31.60 -7.36
C PRO A 113 -27.49 -32.17 -8.71
N GLU A 114 -28.11 -31.76 -9.82
CA GLU A 114 -27.70 -32.16 -11.18
C GLU A 114 -26.58 -31.29 -11.74
N SER A 115 -26.29 -30.15 -11.11
CA SER A 115 -25.22 -29.27 -11.54
C SER A 115 -23.87 -29.86 -11.15
N ARG A 116 -22.96 -29.99 -12.13
CA ARG A 116 -21.55 -30.35 -11.86
C ARG A 116 -20.73 -29.18 -11.32
N ILE A 117 -21.29 -27.97 -11.32
CA ILE A 117 -20.59 -26.74 -10.95
C ILE A 117 -21.44 -25.98 -9.94
N HIS A 118 -20.91 -25.85 -8.72
CA HIS A 118 -21.58 -25.17 -7.61
C HIS A 118 -21.01 -23.76 -7.43
N TYR A 119 -21.58 -22.78 -8.13
CA TYR A 119 -21.16 -21.37 -8.04
C TYR A 119 -21.57 -20.72 -6.71
N GLU A 120 -22.51 -21.33 -6.00
CA GLU A 120 -23.07 -20.84 -4.74
C GLU A 120 -21.97 -20.63 -3.69
N TYR A 121 -20.99 -21.54 -3.61
CA TYR A 121 -19.88 -21.46 -2.66
C TYR A 121 -18.88 -20.33 -2.93
N ILE A 122 -18.88 -19.75 -4.14
CA ILE A 122 -18.09 -18.57 -4.50
C ILE A 122 -18.81 -17.29 -4.09
N PHE A 123 -20.10 -17.20 -4.43
CA PHE A 123 -20.85 -15.97 -4.21
C PHE A 123 -21.31 -15.80 -2.78
N TYR A 124 -21.73 -16.89 -2.13
CA TYR A 124 -22.25 -16.86 -0.78
C TYR A 124 -21.20 -17.30 0.23
N VAL A 125 -20.94 -16.44 1.20
CA VAL A 125 -20.11 -16.78 2.34
C VAL A 125 -20.70 -16.27 3.63
N ASP A 126 -20.95 -17.21 4.55
CA ASP A 126 -21.42 -16.89 5.88
C ASP A 126 -20.31 -16.20 6.70
N THR A 127 -20.68 -15.12 7.39
CA THR A 127 -19.76 -14.30 8.18
C THR A 127 -20.43 -13.90 9.48
N SER A 128 -19.73 -14.09 10.59
CA SER A 128 -20.24 -13.72 11.91
C SER A 128 -20.55 -12.21 11.99
N ASN A 129 -21.64 -11.86 12.70
CA ASN A 129 -22.07 -10.47 12.85
C ASN A 129 -20.97 -9.56 13.43
N LEU A 130 -20.14 -10.08 14.35
CA LEU A 130 -19.02 -9.34 14.93
C LEU A 130 -17.99 -8.99 13.85
N LEU A 131 -17.61 -9.96 13.03
CA LEU A 131 -16.59 -9.77 12.00
C LEU A 131 -17.08 -8.89 10.86
N TRP A 132 -18.34 -9.07 10.46
CA TRP A 132 -19.01 -8.15 9.53
C TRP A 132 -19.00 -6.72 10.05
N THR A 133 -19.32 -6.50 11.33
CA THR A 133 -19.32 -5.16 11.94
C THR A 133 -17.92 -4.53 11.92
N LEU A 134 -16.90 -5.30 12.30
CA LEU A 134 -15.51 -4.84 12.27
C LEU A 134 -15.06 -4.50 10.84
N GLN A 135 -15.28 -5.39 9.87
CA GLN A 135 -14.92 -5.15 8.47
C GLN A 135 -15.65 -3.93 7.89
N THR A 136 -16.94 -3.79 8.18
CA THR A 136 -17.76 -2.66 7.74
C THR A 136 -17.28 -1.34 8.37
N SER A 137 -16.93 -1.33 9.66
CA SER A 137 -16.38 -0.14 10.31
C SER A 137 -15.07 0.33 9.66
N VAL A 138 -14.18 -0.62 9.32
CA VAL A 138 -12.92 -0.33 8.65
C VAL A 138 -13.17 0.17 7.22
N ALA A 139 -14.12 -0.42 6.50
CA ALA A 139 -14.52 0.02 5.16
C ALA A 139 -15.11 1.44 5.13
N ILE A 140 -15.91 1.82 6.13
CA ILE A 140 -16.44 3.18 6.28
C ILE A 140 -15.29 4.18 6.43
N ILE A 141 -14.35 3.93 7.33
CA ILE A 141 -13.19 4.81 7.55
C ILE A 141 -12.39 4.96 6.24
N SER A 142 -12.18 3.86 5.54
CA SER A 142 -11.42 3.81 4.28
C SER A 142 -12.08 4.61 3.15
N ILE A 143 -13.39 4.49 2.98
CA ILE A 143 -14.14 5.28 2.00
C ILE A 143 -14.15 6.76 2.38
N LEU A 144 -14.37 7.10 3.65
CA LEU A 144 -14.34 8.49 4.10
C LEU A 144 -12.99 9.14 3.82
N GLU A 145 -11.89 8.43 4.05
CA GLU A 145 -10.55 8.91 3.72
C GLU A 145 -10.39 9.12 2.21
N THR A 146 -10.87 8.18 1.41
CA THR A 146 -10.76 8.26 -0.06
C THR A 146 -11.59 9.42 -0.61
N VAL A 147 -12.80 9.65 -0.08
CA VAL A 147 -13.64 10.81 -0.42
C VAL A 147 -12.97 12.11 0.00
N LEU A 148 -12.30 12.14 1.16
CA LEU A 148 -11.56 13.31 1.63
C LEU A 148 -10.38 13.62 0.70
N ILE A 149 -9.55 12.63 0.36
CA ILE A 149 -8.43 12.79 -0.57
C ILE A 149 -8.93 13.22 -1.95
N PHE A 150 -10.04 12.64 -2.41
CA PHE A 150 -10.72 13.02 -3.64
C PHE A 150 -11.10 14.50 -3.63
N TYR A 151 -11.77 14.97 -2.57
CA TYR A 151 -12.18 16.36 -2.42
C TYR A 151 -10.98 17.34 -2.42
N LEU A 152 -9.87 16.94 -1.79
CA LEU A 152 -8.64 17.75 -1.74
C LEU A 152 -7.86 17.74 -3.06
N THR A 153 -7.90 16.64 -3.81
CA THR A 153 -7.13 16.45 -5.05
C THR A 153 -7.93 16.85 -6.29
N TYR A 154 -9.23 17.10 -6.16
CA TYR A 154 -10.11 17.44 -7.28
C TYR A 154 -9.66 18.73 -8.00
N LYS A 155 -9.22 18.55 -9.25
CA LYS A 155 -8.80 19.62 -10.19
C LYS A 155 -9.73 19.77 -11.42
N GLY A 156 -10.92 19.16 -11.40
CA GLY A 156 -11.92 19.31 -12.46
C GLY A 156 -12.09 18.14 -13.44
N SER A 157 -11.24 17.10 -13.41
CA SER A 157 -11.40 15.90 -14.24
C SER A 157 -11.83 14.70 -13.38
N LEU A 158 -13.14 14.42 -13.38
CA LEU A 158 -13.71 13.25 -12.70
C LEU A 158 -13.39 11.93 -13.43
N VAL A 159 -13.36 11.97 -14.76
CA VAL A 159 -13.20 10.76 -15.60
C VAL A 159 -11.83 10.12 -15.41
N GLN A 160 -10.77 10.93 -15.42
CA GLN A 160 -9.41 10.43 -15.21
C GLN A 160 -9.22 9.81 -13.81
N LEU A 161 -10.04 10.24 -12.86
CA LEU A 161 -9.99 9.79 -11.47
C LEU A 161 -10.82 8.53 -11.24
N LEU A 162 -11.98 8.40 -11.90
CA LEU A 162 -12.80 7.18 -11.87
C LEU A 162 -12.08 5.96 -12.46
N PHE A 163 -11.22 6.17 -13.47
CA PHE A 163 -10.40 5.10 -14.05
C PHE A 163 -9.04 4.91 -13.36
N ASN A 164 -8.82 5.52 -12.18
CA ASN A 164 -7.64 5.22 -11.38
C ASN A 164 -7.81 3.85 -10.72
N LEU A 165 -6.90 2.92 -11.05
CA LEU A 165 -6.92 1.55 -10.53
C LEU A 165 -6.99 1.49 -8.98
N HIS A 166 -6.35 2.43 -8.28
CA HIS A 166 -6.40 2.49 -6.82
C HIS A 166 -7.80 2.82 -6.30
N PHE A 167 -8.47 3.80 -6.93
CA PHE A 167 -9.82 4.19 -6.58
C PHE A 167 -10.83 3.06 -6.89
N LEU A 168 -10.66 2.40 -8.05
CA LEU A 168 -11.51 1.27 -8.42
C LEU A 168 -11.35 0.11 -7.45
N LEU A 169 -10.11 -0.20 -7.05
CA LEU A 169 -9.83 -1.29 -6.11
C LEU A 169 -10.44 -0.99 -4.73
N GLU A 170 -10.32 0.25 -4.26
CA GLU A 170 -10.98 0.73 -3.04
C GLU A 170 -12.51 0.60 -3.12
N LEU A 171 -13.09 0.97 -4.26
CA LEU A 171 -14.52 0.86 -4.48
C LEU A 171 -14.96 -0.60 -4.44
N ILE A 172 -14.24 -1.50 -5.13
CA ILE A 172 -14.56 -2.93 -5.17
C ILE A 172 -14.50 -3.57 -3.78
N THR A 173 -13.53 -3.20 -2.93
CA THR A 173 -13.33 -3.85 -1.62
C THR A 173 -14.13 -3.21 -0.49
N SER A 174 -14.44 -1.91 -0.55
CA SER A 174 -15.07 -1.18 0.55
C SER A 174 -16.55 -0.84 0.29
N PHE A 175 -16.95 -0.54 -0.95
CA PHE A 175 -18.31 -0.08 -1.24
C PHE A 175 -19.38 -1.16 -0.99
N PRO A 176 -19.22 -2.42 -1.45
CA PRO A 176 -20.19 -3.46 -1.17
C PRO A 176 -20.45 -3.62 0.34
N LEU A 177 -19.40 -3.59 1.17
CA LEU A 177 -19.51 -3.68 2.62
C LEU A 177 -20.35 -2.55 3.22
N VAL A 178 -20.15 -1.31 2.78
CA VAL A 178 -20.97 -0.17 3.24
C VAL A 178 -22.43 -0.32 2.81
N VAL A 179 -22.68 -0.82 1.60
CA VAL A 179 -24.06 -1.04 1.11
C VAL A 179 -24.80 -2.10 1.93
N THR A 180 -24.11 -3.10 2.48
CA THR A 180 -24.73 -4.14 3.32
C THR A 180 -25.36 -3.62 4.63
N ILE A 181 -25.08 -2.38 5.01
CA ILE A 181 -25.77 -1.69 6.13
C ILE A 181 -27.22 -1.40 5.75
N PHE A 182 -27.47 -0.98 4.51
CA PHE A 182 -28.79 -0.61 4.01
C PHE A 182 -29.56 -1.83 3.49
N VAL A 183 -28.86 -2.84 2.99
CA VAL A 183 -29.45 -4.07 2.46
C VAL A 183 -28.87 -5.29 3.21
N PRO A 184 -29.52 -5.72 4.31
CA PRO A 184 -29.00 -6.81 5.16
C PRO A 184 -28.83 -8.15 4.42
N GLU A 185 -29.66 -8.43 3.42
CA GLU A 185 -29.55 -9.64 2.59
C GLU A 185 -28.21 -9.76 1.87
N TRP A 186 -27.53 -8.63 1.64
CA TRP A 186 -26.27 -8.62 0.90
C TRP A 186 -25.06 -8.97 1.76
N ARG A 187 -25.24 -9.18 3.07
CA ARG A 187 -24.16 -9.56 3.99
C ARG A 187 -23.51 -10.90 3.64
N PHE A 188 -24.25 -11.77 2.97
CA PHE A 188 -23.77 -13.08 2.55
C PHE A 188 -22.97 -13.03 1.25
N TYR A 189 -22.95 -11.92 0.52
CA TYR A 189 -22.16 -11.84 -0.71
C TYR A 189 -20.67 -11.69 -0.40
N TYR A 190 -19.88 -12.47 -1.11
CA TYR A 190 -18.43 -12.39 -1.06
C TYR A 190 -17.90 -11.02 -1.53
N VAL A 191 -16.94 -10.50 -0.76
CA VAL A 191 -16.17 -9.29 -1.10
C VAL A 191 -14.68 -9.61 -1.04
N PRO A 192 -13.88 -9.33 -2.09
CA PRO A 192 -12.46 -9.69 -2.15
C PRO A 192 -11.57 -8.71 -1.34
N ILE A 193 -11.82 -8.60 -0.03
CA ILE A 193 -11.14 -7.67 0.89
C ILE A 193 -9.62 -7.88 0.89
N PHE A 194 -9.14 -9.10 0.61
CA PHE A 194 -7.71 -9.39 0.53
C PHE A 194 -6.95 -8.52 -0.48
N LEU A 195 -7.64 -7.97 -1.50
CA LEU A 195 -7.05 -7.04 -2.47
C LEU A 195 -6.57 -5.73 -1.84
N ASN A 196 -7.01 -5.41 -0.61
CA ASN A 196 -6.46 -4.29 0.17
C ASN A 196 -4.94 -4.41 0.42
N CYS A 197 -4.33 -5.60 0.23
CA CYS A 197 -2.87 -5.74 0.28
C CYS A 197 -2.17 -4.90 -0.81
N TRP A 198 -2.77 -4.78 -2.00
CA TRP A 198 -2.23 -3.98 -3.10
C TRP A 198 -2.37 -2.48 -2.84
N LEU A 199 -3.46 -2.06 -2.17
CA LEU A 199 -3.60 -0.69 -1.68
C LEU A 199 -2.54 -0.37 -0.62
N ALA A 200 -2.31 -1.29 0.33
CA ALA A 200 -1.24 -1.15 1.31
C ALA A 200 0.15 -1.07 0.65
N HIS A 201 0.40 -1.88 -0.38
CA HIS A 201 1.63 -1.82 -1.16
C HIS A 201 1.85 -0.46 -1.83
N ALA A 202 0.82 0.09 -2.49
CA ALA A 202 0.89 1.41 -3.11
C ALA A 202 1.18 2.51 -2.08
N ILE A 203 0.47 2.50 -0.95
CA ILE A 203 0.71 3.46 0.15
C ILE A 203 2.13 3.33 0.69
N LEU A 204 2.66 2.12 0.81
CA LEU A 204 4.04 1.88 1.24
C LEU A 204 5.06 2.43 0.23
N GLU A 205 4.89 2.19 -1.07
CA GLU A 205 5.79 2.74 -2.10
C GLU A 205 5.80 4.28 -2.07
N ASP A 206 4.63 4.90 -1.86
CA ASP A 206 4.47 6.35 -1.71
C ASP A 206 5.15 6.89 -0.45
N MET A 207 4.99 6.21 0.70
CA MET A 207 5.68 6.58 1.94
C MET A 207 7.21 6.47 1.80
N LEU A 208 7.70 5.41 1.16
CA LEU A 208 9.14 5.22 0.93
C LEU A 208 9.71 6.29 -0.01
N HIS A 209 8.94 6.70 -1.02
CA HIS A 209 9.32 7.81 -1.90
C HIS A 209 9.49 9.12 -1.13
N ASP A 210 8.54 9.43 -0.25
CA ASP A 210 8.59 10.66 0.56
C ASP A 210 9.71 10.62 1.62
N LEU A 211 9.95 9.46 2.24
CA LEU A 211 11.06 9.27 3.18
C LEU A 211 12.41 9.48 2.50
N HIS A 212 12.60 8.97 1.28
CA HIS A 212 13.83 9.19 0.51
C HIS A 212 14.03 10.67 0.15
N ARG A 213 12.94 11.38 -0.18
CA ARG A 213 13.02 12.82 -0.46
C ARG A 213 13.50 13.63 0.75
N VAL A 214 13.14 13.21 1.96
CA VAL A 214 13.53 13.90 3.22
C VAL A 214 14.89 13.42 3.73
N SER A 215 15.16 12.12 3.64
CA SER A 215 16.40 11.49 4.06
C SER A 215 17.45 11.65 2.95
N GLN A 216 18.23 12.72 3.01
CA GLN A 216 19.36 13.03 2.10
C GLN A 216 20.48 11.95 2.08
N VAL A 217 20.25 10.75 2.60
CA VAL A 217 21.24 9.67 2.74
C VAL A 217 21.14 8.70 1.56
N SER A 218 22.19 8.62 0.76
CA SER A 218 22.34 7.75 -0.43
C SER A 218 22.05 6.26 -0.18
N HIS A 219 22.33 5.74 1.04
CA HIS A 219 22.00 4.35 1.43
C HIS A 219 20.48 4.06 1.43
N SER A 220 19.63 5.08 1.45
CA SER A 220 18.17 4.94 1.53
C SER A 220 17.52 4.52 0.20
N ALA A 221 18.16 4.77 -0.95
CA ALA A 221 17.59 4.48 -2.27
C ALA A 221 17.50 2.97 -2.53
N LEU A 222 18.57 2.23 -2.22
CA LEU A 222 18.58 0.77 -2.31
C LEU A 222 17.62 0.12 -1.32
N PHE A 223 17.62 0.61 -0.08
CA PHE A 223 16.72 0.12 0.95
C PHE A 223 15.25 0.25 0.53
N ARG A 224 14.88 1.37 -0.08
CA ARG A 224 13.54 1.57 -0.68
C ARG A 224 13.22 0.51 -1.73
N GLN A 225 14.14 0.28 -2.67
CA GLN A 225 13.90 -0.71 -3.73
C GLN A 225 13.72 -2.11 -3.14
N MET A 226 14.52 -2.47 -2.13
CA MET A 226 14.40 -3.76 -1.47
C MET A 226 13.09 -3.92 -0.72
N ILE A 227 12.67 -2.92 0.06
CA ILE A 227 11.35 -2.96 0.72
C ILE A 227 10.23 -3.05 -0.33
N GLY A 228 10.34 -2.31 -1.43
CA GLY A 228 9.39 -2.40 -2.54
C GLY A 228 9.28 -3.81 -3.10
N LEU A 229 10.42 -4.48 -3.36
CA LEU A 229 10.45 -5.87 -3.81
C LEU A 229 9.78 -6.81 -2.82
N PHE A 230 10.21 -6.77 -1.56
CA PHE A 230 9.65 -7.63 -0.52
C PHE A 230 8.15 -7.41 -0.38
N SER A 231 7.70 -6.16 -0.44
CA SER A 231 6.28 -5.82 -0.40
C SER A 231 5.52 -6.40 -1.60
N THR A 232 6.05 -6.27 -2.83
CA THR A 232 5.41 -6.88 -4.02
C THR A 232 5.32 -8.41 -3.90
N LEU A 233 6.39 -9.06 -3.44
CA LEU A 233 6.44 -10.51 -3.26
C LEU A 233 5.41 -10.98 -2.23
N ILE A 234 5.35 -10.32 -1.07
CA ILE A 234 4.37 -10.62 -0.03
C ILE A 234 2.94 -10.40 -0.55
N CYS A 235 2.68 -9.33 -1.31
CA CYS A 235 1.34 -9.08 -1.86
C CYS A 235 0.93 -10.13 -2.90
N LEU A 236 1.86 -10.57 -3.75
CA LEU A 236 1.61 -11.66 -4.72
C LEU A 236 1.32 -12.98 -4.01
N ILE A 237 2.13 -13.35 -3.02
CA ILE A 237 1.93 -14.61 -2.27
C ILE A 237 0.60 -14.55 -1.52
N PHE A 238 0.33 -13.43 -0.83
CA PHE A 238 -0.90 -13.26 -0.06
C PHE A 238 -2.16 -13.27 -0.92
N SER A 239 -2.17 -12.48 -2.01
CA SER A 239 -3.30 -12.44 -2.94
C SER A 239 -3.49 -13.79 -3.64
N GLY A 240 -2.40 -14.45 -4.04
CA GLY A 240 -2.41 -15.80 -4.59
C GLY A 240 -3.05 -16.80 -3.63
N ALA A 241 -2.62 -16.82 -2.36
CA ALA A 241 -3.11 -17.76 -1.37
C ALA A 241 -4.61 -17.53 -1.07
N CYS A 242 -5.02 -16.27 -0.89
CA CYS A 242 -6.42 -15.92 -0.64
C CYS A 242 -7.33 -16.20 -1.85
N GLY A 243 -6.86 -15.90 -3.06
CA GLY A 243 -7.59 -16.16 -4.30
C GLY A 243 -7.74 -17.66 -4.57
N MET A 244 -6.68 -18.43 -4.32
CA MET A 244 -6.72 -19.90 -4.41
C MET A 244 -7.68 -20.51 -3.40
N GLU A 245 -7.57 -20.15 -2.13
CA GLU A 245 -8.47 -20.63 -1.07
C GLU A 245 -9.93 -20.38 -1.46
N HIS A 246 -10.24 -19.16 -1.90
CA HIS A 246 -11.60 -18.75 -2.23
C HIS A 246 -12.15 -19.45 -3.48
N LEU A 247 -11.41 -19.45 -4.59
CA LEU A 247 -11.87 -20.06 -5.84
C LEU A 247 -11.96 -21.58 -5.74
N GLN A 248 -11.13 -22.19 -4.90
CA GLN A 248 -11.10 -23.63 -4.70
C GLN A 248 -12.21 -24.12 -3.74
N ARG A 249 -13.05 -23.23 -3.18
CA ARG A 249 -14.23 -23.60 -2.38
C ARG A 249 -15.24 -24.44 -3.17
N SER A 250 -15.37 -24.16 -4.47
CA SER A 250 -16.26 -24.90 -5.38
C SER A 250 -15.61 -26.14 -6.01
N GLY A 251 -14.33 -26.40 -5.71
CA GLY A 251 -13.63 -27.60 -6.15
C GLY A 251 -13.98 -28.82 -5.31
N GLU A 252 -13.68 -30.01 -5.81
CA GLU A 252 -13.82 -31.25 -5.05
C GLU A 252 -12.81 -31.29 -3.90
N LYS A 253 -11.59 -30.81 -4.17
CA LYS A 253 -10.50 -30.70 -3.20
C LYS A 253 -10.41 -29.28 -2.68
N GLN A 254 -11.22 -28.96 -1.69
CA GLN A 254 -11.13 -27.65 -1.04
C GLN A 254 -9.78 -27.46 -0.35
N MET A 255 -9.19 -26.28 -0.48
CA MET A 255 -7.93 -25.92 0.17
C MET A 255 -8.21 -24.93 1.30
N ASP A 256 -7.55 -25.07 2.44
CA ASP A 256 -7.55 -24.04 3.48
C ASP A 256 -6.50 -22.95 3.16
N LEU A 257 -6.40 -21.95 4.03
CA LEU A 257 -5.46 -20.83 3.82
C LEU A 257 -4.00 -21.29 3.84
N PHE A 258 -3.66 -22.28 4.68
CA PHE A 258 -2.28 -22.75 4.84
C PHE A 258 -1.84 -23.61 3.66
N THR A 259 -2.69 -24.53 3.20
CA THR A 259 -2.51 -25.33 2.00
C THR A 259 -2.43 -24.44 0.76
N SER A 260 -3.28 -23.41 0.67
CA SER A 260 -3.23 -22.44 -0.44
C SER A 260 -1.92 -21.63 -0.43
N PHE A 261 -1.45 -21.22 0.75
CA PHE A 261 -0.15 -20.58 0.91
C PHE A 261 1.01 -21.49 0.48
N TYR A 262 1.00 -22.75 0.94
CA TYR A 262 1.98 -23.76 0.54
C TYR A 262 1.98 -23.95 -0.99
N PHE A 263 0.81 -24.13 -1.59
CA PHE A 263 0.65 -24.27 -3.04
C PHE A 263 1.26 -23.09 -3.79
N VAL A 264 0.97 -21.85 -3.39
CA VAL A 264 1.52 -20.64 -4.04
C VAL A 264 3.03 -20.54 -3.87
N MET A 265 3.57 -20.86 -2.69
CA MET A 265 5.01 -20.88 -2.46
C MET A 265 5.72 -21.92 -3.34
N VAL A 266 5.18 -23.13 -3.45
CA VAL A 266 5.69 -24.22 -4.31
C VAL A 266 5.60 -23.84 -5.80
N THR A 267 4.52 -23.13 -6.18
CA THR A 267 4.30 -22.67 -7.54
C THR A 267 5.27 -21.54 -7.92
N PHE A 268 5.44 -20.52 -7.06
CA PHE A 268 6.35 -19.40 -7.33
C PHE A 268 7.82 -19.79 -7.29
N SER A 269 8.18 -20.81 -6.51
CA SER A 269 9.51 -21.41 -6.55
C SER A 269 9.73 -22.33 -7.76
N THR A 270 8.73 -22.52 -8.61
CA THR A 270 8.74 -23.39 -9.80
C THR A 270 9.02 -24.87 -9.51
N VAL A 271 8.82 -25.31 -8.25
CA VAL A 271 9.06 -26.69 -7.83
C VAL A 271 7.93 -27.61 -8.29
N GLY A 272 6.67 -27.22 -8.05
CA GLY A 272 5.49 -27.90 -8.58
C GLY A 272 5.37 -29.38 -8.18
N TYR A 273 5.34 -29.69 -6.87
CA TYR A 273 5.21 -31.07 -6.38
C TYR A 273 3.96 -31.81 -6.88
N GLY A 274 2.87 -31.10 -7.14
CA GLY A 274 1.62 -31.66 -7.68
C GLY A 274 0.73 -32.37 -6.66
N ASP A 275 1.11 -32.34 -5.39
CA ASP A 275 0.33 -32.85 -4.26
C ASP A 275 -0.97 -32.07 -4.05
N TYR A 276 -0.91 -30.74 -4.22
CA TYR A 276 -2.08 -29.86 -4.33
C TYR A 276 -2.16 -29.25 -5.72
N HIS A 277 -3.35 -29.26 -6.32
CA HIS A 277 -3.63 -28.70 -7.63
C HIS A 277 -5.07 -28.20 -7.74
N PRO A 278 -5.34 -27.12 -8.49
CA PRO A 278 -6.69 -26.69 -8.79
C PRO A 278 -7.40 -27.71 -9.69
N ASP A 279 -8.55 -28.19 -9.23
CA ASP A 279 -9.44 -29.07 -10.00
C ASP A 279 -10.56 -28.28 -10.71
N TRP A 280 -10.82 -27.04 -10.28
CA TRP A 280 -11.88 -26.20 -10.82
C TRP A 280 -11.37 -25.22 -11.88
N TRP A 281 -12.20 -24.94 -12.89
CA TRP A 281 -11.77 -24.18 -14.06
C TRP A 281 -11.37 -22.72 -13.73
N MET A 282 -12.06 -22.05 -12.79
CA MET A 282 -11.67 -20.68 -12.39
C MET A 282 -10.38 -20.68 -11.59
N SER A 283 -10.18 -21.66 -10.70
CA SER A 283 -8.93 -21.75 -9.92
C SER A 283 -7.76 -22.10 -10.85
N GLN A 284 -7.96 -22.95 -11.85
CA GLN A 284 -6.98 -23.21 -12.91
C GLN A 284 -6.61 -21.94 -13.69
N LEU A 285 -7.62 -21.21 -14.19
CA LEU A 285 -7.41 -19.95 -14.90
C LEU A 285 -6.69 -18.92 -14.00
N TYR A 286 -7.09 -18.84 -12.74
CA TYR A 286 -6.48 -17.94 -11.76
C TYR A 286 -4.99 -18.25 -11.55
N VAL A 287 -4.60 -19.52 -11.41
CA VAL A 287 -3.19 -19.91 -11.29
C VAL A 287 -2.39 -19.52 -12.51
N VAL A 288 -2.92 -19.74 -13.72
CA VAL A 288 -2.23 -19.36 -14.97
C VAL A 288 -2.01 -17.84 -15.02
N ILE A 289 -3.03 -17.05 -14.66
CA ILE A 289 -2.92 -15.59 -14.59
C ILE A 289 -1.91 -15.18 -13.50
N LEU A 290 -1.97 -15.79 -12.32
CA LEU A 290 -1.09 -15.50 -11.18
C LEU A 290 0.38 -15.75 -11.54
N ILE A 291 0.69 -16.89 -12.17
CA ILE A 291 2.03 -17.21 -12.68
C ILE A 291 2.46 -16.19 -13.72
N GLY A 292 1.61 -15.86 -14.70
CA GLY A 292 1.90 -14.86 -15.72
C GLY A 292 2.23 -13.48 -15.14
N VAL A 293 1.44 -13.03 -14.16
CA VAL A 293 1.68 -11.77 -13.44
C VAL A 293 2.96 -11.83 -12.61
N ALA A 294 3.22 -12.91 -11.89
CA ALA A 294 4.44 -13.08 -11.10
C ALA A 294 5.70 -13.06 -11.98
N LEU A 295 5.69 -13.76 -13.12
CA LEU A 295 6.78 -13.77 -14.10
C LEU A 295 6.95 -12.43 -14.83
N ALA A 296 5.90 -11.62 -14.96
CA ALA A 296 6.03 -10.27 -15.51
C ALA A 296 6.61 -9.27 -14.50
N ILE A 297 6.15 -9.30 -13.25
CA ILE A 297 6.49 -8.28 -12.24
C ILE A 297 7.81 -8.58 -11.54
N LEU A 298 8.03 -9.81 -11.08
CA LEU A 298 9.19 -10.15 -10.23
C LEU A 298 10.52 -9.94 -10.96
N PRO A 299 10.73 -10.43 -12.21
CA PRO A 299 12.01 -10.25 -12.90
C PRO A 299 12.30 -8.79 -13.20
N SER A 300 11.31 -7.99 -13.61
CA SER A 300 11.49 -6.56 -13.87
C SER A 300 11.92 -5.81 -12.61
N LYS A 301 11.27 -6.11 -11.49
CA LYS A 301 11.55 -5.47 -10.21
C LYS A 301 12.91 -5.94 -9.64
N VAL A 302 13.23 -7.23 -9.69
CA VAL A 302 14.54 -7.79 -9.28
C VAL A 302 15.68 -7.24 -10.14
N SER A 303 15.52 -7.15 -11.46
CA SER A 303 16.54 -6.62 -12.37
C SER A 303 16.88 -5.17 -12.04
N PHE A 304 15.85 -4.34 -11.80
CA PHE A 304 16.03 -2.95 -11.39
C PHE A 304 16.81 -2.83 -10.06
N SER A 305 16.47 -3.65 -9.06
CA SER A 305 17.20 -3.66 -7.79
C SER A 305 18.61 -4.21 -7.89
N ALA A 306 18.84 -5.26 -8.68
CA ALA A 306 20.16 -5.83 -8.90
C ALA A 306 21.08 -4.84 -9.63
N MET A 307 20.55 -4.08 -10.59
CA MET A 307 21.29 -3.01 -11.26
C MET A 307 21.70 -1.92 -10.27
N ALA A 308 20.79 -1.47 -9.41
CA ALA A 308 21.09 -0.46 -8.40
C ALA A 308 22.13 -0.96 -7.38
N LEU A 309 22.04 -2.22 -6.96
CA LEU A 309 22.99 -2.85 -6.04
C LEU A 309 24.39 -2.95 -6.66
N LYS A 310 24.49 -3.35 -7.95
CA LYS A 310 25.76 -3.38 -8.69
C LYS A 310 26.41 -2.00 -8.77
N VAL A 311 25.62 -0.96 -9.06
CA VAL A 311 26.12 0.43 -9.08
C VAL A 311 26.65 0.81 -7.70
N TYR A 312 25.93 0.50 -6.63
CA TYR A 312 26.38 0.80 -5.28
C TYR A 312 27.70 0.10 -4.91
N PHE A 313 27.85 -1.19 -5.20
CA PHE A 313 29.11 -1.90 -4.94
C PHE A 313 30.28 -1.43 -5.84
N LEU A 314 30.01 -0.95 -7.05
CA LEU A 314 31.05 -0.37 -7.93
C LEU A 314 31.53 1.00 -7.43
N TYR A 315 30.67 1.80 -6.80
CA TYR A 315 31.00 3.15 -6.33
C TYR A 315 31.41 3.20 -4.85
N PHE A 316 31.09 2.18 -4.06
CA PHE A 316 31.52 2.02 -2.67
C PHE A 316 32.20 0.65 -2.51
N PRO A 317 33.47 0.52 -2.93
CA PRO A 317 34.25 -0.65 -2.59
C PRO A 317 34.37 -0.72 -1.07
N ILE A 318 33.80 -1.76 -0.46
CA ILE A 318 34.16 -2.16 0.90
C ILE A 318 35.62 -2.61 0.78
N PHE A 319 36.50 -1.91 1.48
CA PHE A 319 37.96 -2.08 1.50
C PHE A 319 38.42 -3.54 1.50
#